data_AF-A0A1E2VA34-F1
#
_entry.id   AF-A0A1E2VA34-F1
#
_cell.length_a   1.000
_cell.length_b   1.000
_cell.length_c   1.000
_cell.angle_alpha   90.00
_cell.angle_beta   90.00
_cell.angle_gamma   90.00
#
_symmetry.space_group_name_H-M   'P 1'
#
loop_
_entity.id
_entity.type
_entity.pdbx_description
1 polymer ?
#
loop_
_entity_poly.entity_id
_entity_poly.type
_entity_poly.pdbx_seq_one_letter_code
_entity_poly.pdbx_strand_id
1 'polypeptide(L)'
;MSSQEASLDNAPANQGQLLTTPESIFRLLRRLQDSRSPLTLSFSAVEGHYTSYVVQTNFKERYIILDEVKPDWGDRLMTRGTPFSFEAFHDGCRMESSEIKALARGNRDGDTIYKVSFPDSIDYLQRRRFFRASVRQSLEIEMHLKSDNEVYQGLLRDLSAQGCQIELAGDWRAFLLPDTQFDQCDIIFPNGQVINISLEVKHVAYNDKQKISSIGCQFTRLTAMHDRKISFVVAELQRDNARFSSSNAIATGLSALFTPKEDEETQQKEAEAAAKAEKQARKARFEQLTEEMAQVDIQQTHEHAVNAVKSLVARLKAKQPLPIQEAWQASQALRQAWKQDRQQLLLLTRIRSPENYLYEHSVSVGLLLADQLSTPENTEEAERLIFSGLCHDLGKGLIPERILGKAGKLTANEAKVMHKHALVTRELLSRQQDMPEEALLICTQNCERLDGSGHPEGLQGEQISALGRMAAIIDVFDAMTNARSYRGSLVPALAYKRLLQAKEHFDPRLTQKLIKRQGLFPIGSMVRLSGGYLAFVKRLDAQQKPETLRLVYNVKELMPTPTEDLQVHEMDAEYGTIEGPDSPGRYHLSNHVLLGQP
;
A
#
# COMPACT_ATOMS: atom_id res chain seq x y z
N MET A 1 -8.09 79.84 -21.03
CA MET A 1 -6.62 79.95 -20.91
C MET A 1 -6.19 79.13 -19.71
N SER A 2 -5.17 78.29 -19.70
CA SER A 2 -4.32 77.69 -20.71
C SER A 2 -3.52 76.65 -19.92
N SER A 3 -3.46 75.41 -20.40
CA SER A 3 -2.30 74.51 -20.33
C SER A 3 -1.33 74.64 -19.15
N GLN A 4 -1.20 73.57 -18.37
CA GLN A 4 0.06 72.82 -18.37
C GLN A 4 -0.16 71.41 -17.83
N GLU A 5 -0.15 70.47 -18.77
CA GLU A 5 0.11 69.05 -18.56
C GLU A 5 1.47 68.92 -17.86
N ALA A 6 1.46 68.42 -16.61
CA ALA A 6 2.65 67.87 -16.00
C ALA A 6 2.72 66.39 -16.38
N SER A 7 3.49 66.14 -17.43
CA SER A 7 4.03 64.84 -17.82
C SER A 7 4.62 64.10 -16.62
N LEU A 8 3.95 63.02 -16.20
CA LEU A 8 4.57 61.95 -15.41
C LEU A 8 5.20 60.92 -16.36
N ASP A 9 6.01 61.42 -17.30
CA ASP A 9 7.00 60.63 -18.03
C ASP A 9 8.33 60.78 -17.30
N ASN A 10 8.63 59.83 -16.41
CA ASN A 10 9.99 59.31 -16.14
C ASN A 10 9.97 58.38 -14.92
N ALA A 11 9.72 57.10 -15.16
CA ALA A 11 10.23 56.01 -14.32
C ALA A 11 11.27 55.23 -15.14
N PRO A 12 12.43 54.88 -14.56
CA PRO A 12 13.67 54.70 -15.32
C PRO A 12 13.66 53.45 -16.22
N ALA A 13 14.34 53.57 -17.38
CA ALA A 13 14.72 52.43 -18.21
C ALA A 13 15.54 51.42 -17.38
N ASN A 14 15.51 50.13 -17.75
CA ASN A 14 16.32 49.08 -17.11
C ASN A 14 17.80 49.51 -17.06
N GLN A 15 18.26 50.03 -15.91
CA GLN A 15 19.63 50.46 -15.73
C GLN A 15 20.48 49.23 -15.38
N GLY A 16 21.39 48.86 -16.28
CA GLY A 16 22.52 48.02 -15.95
C GLY A 16 23.56 48.81 -15.16
N GLN A 17 24.10 48.23 -14.11
CA GLN A 17 25.17 48.81 -13.30
C GLN A 17 26.39 47.87 -13.31
N LEU A 18 27.54 48.40 -13.74
CA LEU A 18 28.82 47.69 -13.60
C LEU A 18 29.35 47.90 -12.18
N LEU A 19 29.51 46.81 -11.43
CA LEU A 19 30.01 46.84 -10.05
C LEU A 19 31.48 46.45 -10.03
N THR A 20 32.35 47.36 -9.59
CA THR A 20 33.81 47.16 -9.53
C THR A 20 34.38 47.27 -8.12
N THR A 21 33.59 47.71 -7.13
CA THR A 21 34.08 47.84 -5.75
C THR A 21 33.98 46.52 -4.98
N PRO A 22 35.02 46.09 -4.25
CA PRO A 22 35.04 44.81 -3.53
C PRO A 22 33.87 44.62 -2.55
N GLU A 23 33.44 45.69 -1.89
CA GLU A 23 32.32 45.67 -0.94
C GLU A 23 30.99 45.36 -1.64
N SER A 24 30.77 45.92 -2.83
CA SER A 24 29.54 45.71 -3.60
C SER A 24 29.50 44.29 -4.19
N ILE A 25 30.63 43.83 -4.71
CA ILE A 25 30.81 42.46 -5.23
C ILE A 25 30.58 41.45 -4.10
N PHE A 26 31.16 41.68 -2.91
CA PHE A 26 30.95 40.80 -1.75
C PHE A 26 29.49 40.72 -1.32
N ARG A 27 28.77 41.84 -1.25
CA ARG A 27 27.34 41.83 -0.89
C ARG A 27 26.51 41.00 -1.87
N LEU A 28 26.81 41.07 -3.17
CA LEU A 28 26.12 40.24 -4.16
C LEU A 28 26.47 38.77 -4.03
N LEU A 29 27.75 38.43 -3.95
CA LEU A 29 28.21 37.04 -3.80
C LEU A 29 27.63 36.40 -2.53
N ARG A 30 27.53 37.17 -1.44
CA ARG A 30 26.90 36.72 -0.20
C ARG A 30 25.40 36.48 -0.37
N ARG A 31 24.69 37.31 -1.12
CA ARG A 31 23.27 37.06 -1.45
C ARG A 31 23.10 35.76 -2.24
N LEU A 32 23.94 35.53 -3.24
CA LEU A 32 23.91 34.29 -4.03
C LEU A 32 24.20 33.04 -3.16
N GLN A 33 25.08 33.19 -2.17
CA GLN A 33 25.34 32.15 -1.16
C GLN A 33 24.10 31.90 -0.27
N ASP A 34 23.55 32.96 0.33
CA ASP A 34 22.44 32.86 1.29
C ASP A 34 21.15 32.32 0.62
N SER A 35 20.92 32.66 -0.65
CA SER A 35 19.76 32.20 -1.43
C SER A 35 19.99 30.87 -2.17
N ARG A 36 21.23 30.34 -2.17
CA ARG A 36 21.64 29.18 -2.96
C ARG A 36 21.27 29.33 -4.45
N SER A 37 21.43 30.53 -5.00
CA SER A 37 21.17 30.78 -6.42
C SER A 37 22.16 30.00 -7.30
N PRO A 38 21.69 29.29 -8.34
CA PRO A 38 22.56 28.57 -9.27
C PRO A 38 23.42 29.56 -10.08
N LEU A 39 24.68 29.20 -10.27
CA LEU A 39 25.60 29.86 -11.19
C LEU A 39 25.71 29.02 -12.46
N THR A 40 25.58 29.66 -13.61
CA THR A 40 25.95 29.08 -14.91
C THR A 40 27.38 29.53 -15.24
N LEU A 41 28.31 28.60 -15.39
CA LEU A 41 29.71 28.90 -15.72
C LEU A 41 29.94 28.78 -17.23
N SER A 42 30.68 29.73 -17.78
CA SER A 42 31.06 29.77 -19.20
C SER A 42 32.59 29.82 -19.30
N PHE A 43 33.21 28.75 -19.81
CA PHE A 43 34.67 28.67 -19.95
C PHE A 43 35.12 29.21 -21.31
N SER A 44 36.11 30.10 -21.33
CA SER A 44 36.52 30.82 -22.55
C SER A 44 37.12 29.92 -23.64
N ALA A 45 37.54 28.70 -23.30
CA ALA A 45 38.19 27.76 -24.22
C ALA A 45 37.30 26.60 -24.69
N VAL A 46 36.13 26.39 -24.07
CA VAL A 46 35.27 25.22 -24.33
C VAL A 46 33.81 25.61 -24.18
N GLU A 47 33.03 25.49 -25.25
CA GLU A 47 31.57 25.64 -25.20
C GLU A 47 30.94 24.52 -24.37
N GLY A 48 30.03 24.87 -23.48
CA GLY A 48 29.31 23.93 -22.63
C GLY A 48 28.45 24.67 -21.59
N HIS A 49 27.44 23.98 -21.07
CA HIS A 49 26.60 24.49 -19.99
C HIS A 49 27.04 23.83 -18.69
N TYR A 50 27.61 24.61 -17.79
CA TYR A 50 28.10 24.11 -16.51
C TYR A 50 27.42 24.86 -15.39
N THR A 51 27.11 24.17 -14.29
CA THR A 51 26.45 24.78 -13.14
C THR A 51 27.20 24.51 -11.84
N SER A 52 27.18 25.48 -10.94
CA SER A 52 27.74 25.38 -9.59
C SER A 52 27.01 26.36 -8.66
N TYR A 53 27.36 26.37 -7.38
CA TYR A 53 26.76 27.23 -6.35
C TYR A 53 27.85 27.89 -5.51
N VAL A 54 27.58 29.09 -4.99
CA VAL A 54 28.46 29.72 -3.99
C VAL A 54 28.20 29.07 -2.64
N VAL A 55 29.18 28.33 -2.12
CA VAL A 55 29.09 27.66 -0.81
C VAL A 55 29.56 28.58 0.31
N GLN A 56 30.58 29.38 0.04
CA GLN A 56 31.18 30.26 1.04
C GLN A 56 31.79 31.49 0.40
N THR A 57 31.71 32.62 1.10
CA THR A 57 32.35 33.89 0.71
C THR A 57 33.32 34.36 1.80
N ASN A 58 34.48 34.87 1.41
CA ASN A 58 35.46 35.45 2.33
C ASN A 58 35.91 36.83 1.83
N PHE A 59 35.45 37.87 2.51
CA PHE A 59 35.76 39.26 2.14
C PHE A 59 37.24 39.63 2.39
N LYS A 60 37.82 39.19 3.52
CA LYS A 60 39.19 39.58 3.91
C LYS A 60 40.23 39.04 2.93
N GLU A 61 40.06 37.80 2.49
CA GLU A 61 40.97 37.14 1.56
C GLU A 61 40.48 37.17 0.10
N ARG A 62 39.35 37.86 -0.18
CA ARG A 62 38.77 38.07 -1.52
C ARG A 62 38.63 36.80 -2.36
N TYR A 63 38.05 35.75 -1.76
CA TYR A 63 37.72 34.52 -2.48
C TYR A 63 36.31 34.01 -2.15
N ILE A 64 35.78 33.22 -3.07
CA ILE A 64 34.59 32.40 -2.89
C ILE A 64 34.95 30.92 -3.00
N ILE A 65 34.15 30.07 -2.35
CA ILE A 65 34.17 28.63 -2.56
C ILE A 65 32.96 28.27 -3.41
N LEU A 66 33.23 27.65 -4.55
CA LEU A 66 32.21 27.06 -5.42
C LEU A 66 32.04 25.58 -5.10
N ASP A 67 30.80 25.12 -5.23
CA ASP A 67 30.43 23.71 -5.16
C ASP A 67 30.92 22.93 -6.38
N GLU A 68 30.70 21.62 -6.40
CA GLU A 68 31.04 20.76 -7.53
C GLU A 68 30.45 21.31 -8.84
N VAL A 69 31.28 21.37 -9.89
CA VAL A 69 30.83 21.81 -11.22
C VAL A 69 30.18 20.64 -11.93
N LYS A 70 28.90 20.79 -12.27
CA LYS A 70 28.15 19.83 -13.08
C LYS A 70 28.06 20.31 -14.52
N PRO A 71 28.18 19.42 -15.53
CA PRO A 71 28.50 17.99 -15.44
C PRO A 71 29.97 17.71 -15.04
N ASP A 72 30.24 16.52 -14.50
CA ASP A 72 31.48 16.13 -13.78
C ASP A 72 32.80 16.35 -14.55
N TRP A 73 32.76 16.49 -15.88
CA TRP A 73 33.95 16.80 -16.68
C TRP A 73 34.41 18.26 -16.56
N GLY A 74 33.58 19.15 -16.00
CA GLY A 74 33.95 20.51 -15.61
C GLY A 74 35.06 20.56 -14.54
N ASP A 75 35.20 19.49 -13.74
CA ASP A 75 36.29 19.35 -12.75
C ASP A 75 37.68 19.49 -13.36
N ARG A 76 37.87 18.95 -14.58
CA ARG A 76 39.15 19.04 -15.28
C ARG A 76 39.47 20.48 -15.71
N LEU A 77 38.46 21.25 -16.08
CA LEU A 77 38.62 22.64 -16.50
C LEU A 77 38.96 23.53 -15.31
N MET A 78 38.27 23.31 -14.19
CA MET A 78 38.56 24.00 -12.93
C MET A 78 39.97 23.66 -12.40
N THR A 79 40.36 22.38 -12.43
CA THR A 79 41.68 21.93 -11.96
C THR A 79 42.84 22.48 -12.81
N ARG A 80 42.61 22.68 -14.12
CA ARG A 80 43.60 23.26 -15.03
C ARG A 80 43.71 24.79 -14.94
N GLY A 81 42.87 25.43 -14.13
CA GLY A 81 42.84 26.89 -14.03
C GLY A 81 42.35 27.57 -15.30
N THR A 82 41.51 26.89 -16.09
CA THR A 82 40.91 27.47 -17.29
C THR A 82 40.05 28.67 -16.88
N PRO A 83 40.26 29.86 -17.47
CA PRO A 83 39.42 31.02 -17.18
C PRO A 83 37.96 30.79 -17.54
N PHE A 84 37.06 31.35 -16.73
CA PHE A 84 35.61 31.30 -16.93
C PHE A 84 34.94 32.56 -16.38
N SER A 85 33.77 32.89 -16.90
CA SER A 85 32.82 33.80 -16.26
C SER A 85 31.65 33.02 -15.67
N PHE A 86 30.90 33.64 -14.76
CA PHE A 86 29.62 33.07 -14.31
C PHE A 86 28.46 34.04 -14.54
N GLU A 87 27.30 33.47 -14.80
CA GLU A 87 26.01 34.15 -14.82
C GLU A 87 25.13 33.62 -13.69
N ALA A 88 24.43 34.51 -12.99
CA ALA A 88 23.48 34.15 -11.94
C ALA A 88 22.20 34.99 -12.04
N PHE A 89 21.08 34.37 -11.64
CA PHE A 89 19.80 35.06 -11.53
C PHE A 89 19.32 35.04 -10.08
N HIS A 90 19.00 36.23 -9.56
CA HIS A 90 18.46 36.38 -8.22
C HIS A 90 17.57 37.63 -8.17
N ASP A 91 16.36 37.51 -7.62
CA ASP A 91 15.36 38.59 -7.51
C ASP A 91 15.06 39.37 -8.81
N GLY A 92 15.12 38.67 -9.95
CA GLY A 92 14.86 39.27 -11.28
C GLY A 92 16.04 40.08 -11.85
N CYS A 93 17.18 40.04 -11.18
CA CYS A 93 18.44 40.61 -11.61
C CYS A 93 19.29 39.54 -12.27
N ARG A 94 19.90 39.88 -13.40
CA ARG A 94 20.96 39.08 -14.01
C ARG A 94 22.30 39.64 -13.56
N MET A 95 23.18 38.78 -13.10
CA MET A 95 24.53 39.12 -12.67
C MET A 95 25.50 38.34 -13.53
N GLU A 96 26.41 39.03 -14.20
CA GLU A 96 27.43 38.42 -15.05
C GLU A 96 28.81 38.86 -14.59
N SER A 97 29.69 37.92 -14.28
CA SER A 97 31.03 38.24 -13.76
C SER A 97 32.01 38.54 -14.88
N SER A 98 33.06 39.30 -14.57
CA SER A 98 34.29 39.27 -15.34
C SER A 98 34.90 37.86 -15.33
N GLU A 99 35.84 37.64 -16.24
CA GLU A 99 36.60 36.38 -16.29
C GLU A 99 37.41 36.17 -14.99
N ILE A 100 37.34 34.96 -14.45
CA ILE A 100 38.00 34.53 -13.20
C ILE A 100 38.60 33.12 -13.38
N LYS A 101 39.42 32.71 -12.41
CA LYS A 101 40.08 31.38 -12.41
C LYS A 101 39.97 30.72 -11.05
N ALA A 102 39.86 29.39 -11.07
CA ALA A 102 40.01 28.61 -9.85
C ALA A 102 41.47 28.67 -9.35
N LEU A 103 41.63 28.98 -8.08
CA LEU A 103 42.92 29.07 -7.38
C LEU A 103 43.35 27.72 -6.82
N ALA A 104 42.40 26.92 -6.33
CA ALA A 104 42.67 25.60 -5.77
C ALA A 104 41.42 24.71 -5.81
N ARG A 105 41.63 23.40 -5.93
CA ARG A 105 40.63 22.36 -5.73
C ARG A 105 40.75 21.81 -4.31
N GLY A 106 39.62 21.56 -3.66
CA GLY A 106 39.55 21.00 -2.31
C GLY A 106 38.44 19.96 -2.20
N ASN A 107 38.31 19.37 -1.00
CA ASN A 107 37.21 18.48 -0.64
C ASN A 107 36.63 18.95 0.70
N ARG A 108 35.31 18.97 0.80
CA ARG A 108 34.58 19.27 2.04
C ARG A 108 33.47 18.24 2.21
N ASP A 109 33.52 17.48 3.29
CA ASP A 109 32.52 16.47 3.66
C ASP A 109 32.24 15.41 2.57
N GLY A 110 33.24 15.12 1.73
CA GLY A 110 33.12 14.18 0.61
C GLY A 110 32.92 14.86 -0.75
N ASP A 111 32.45 16.11 -0.76
CA ASP A 111 32.12 16.85 -1.98
C ASP A 111 33.31 17.66 -2.50
N THR A 112 33.44 17.74 -3.83
CA THR A 112 34.51 18.49 -4.48
C THR A 112 34.17 19.97 -4.50
N ILE A 113 35.10 20.82 -4.04
CA ILE A 113 34.93 22.27 -3.98
C ILE A 113 36.08 23.01 -4.65
N TYR A 114 35.83 24.25 -5.07
CA TYR A 114 36.84 25.08 -5.74
C TYR A 114 36.98 26.44 -5.07
N LYS A 115 38.20 26.81 -4.69
CA LYS A 115 38.53 28.16 -4.22
C LYS A 115 38.75 29.06 -5.43
N VAL A 116 38.00 30.15 -5.55
CA VAL A 116 38.01 31.06 -6.71
C VAL A 116 38.17 32.49 -6.21
N SER A 117 38.96 33.32 -6.88
CA SER A 117 39.08 34.74 -6.52
C SER A 117 37.76 35.49 -6.74
N PHE A 118 37.60 36.64 -6.09
CA PHE A 118 36.55 37.57 -6.50
C PHE A 118 36.75 37.99 -7.96
N PRO A 119 35.65 38.23 -8.70
CA PRO A 119 35.73 38.88 -9.99
C PRO A 119 36.14 40.35 -9.83
N ASP A 120 36.81 40.88 -10.84
CA ASP A 120 37.19 42.30 -10.91
C ASP A 120 35.97 43.20 -11.15
N SER A 121 34.96 42.68 -11.85
CA SER A 121 33.69 43.35 -12.02
C SER A 121 32.51 42.39 -12.14
N ILE A 122 31.31 42.86 -11.80
CA ILE A 122 30.04 42.17 -12.06
C ILE A 122 29.09 43.13 -12.77
N ASP A 123 28.61 42.75 -13.95
CA ASP A 123 27.52 43.41 -14.64
C ASP A 123 26.19 43.02 -13.99
N TYR A 124 25.56 43.99 -13.34
CA TYR A 124 24.29 43.83 -12.66
C TYR A 124 23.17 44.45 -13.50
N LEU A 125 22.31 43.62 -14.09
CA LEU A 125 21.23 44.06 -14.96
C LEU A 125 19.87 43.74 -14.34
N GLN A 126 19.14 44.77 -13.92
CA GLN A 126 17.74 44.64 -13.54
C GLN A 126 16.89 44.48 -14.82
N ARG A 127 16.47 43.24 -15.14
CA ARG A 127 15.69 42.99 -16.37
C ARG A 127 14.20 43.29 -16.22
N ARG A 128 13.67 43.27 -14.99
CA ARG A 128 12.23 43.36 -14.71
C ARG A 128 11.90 44.64 -13.96
N ARG A 129 10.92 45.40 -14.48
CA ARG A 129 10.39 46.63 -13.86
C ARG A 129 9.48 46.36 -12.65
N PHE A 130 8.83 45.20 -12.61
CA PHE A 130 7.92 44.81 -11.54
C PHE A 130 8.37 43.52 -10.89
N PHE A 131 8.27 43.47 -9.57
CA PHE A 131 8.50 42.26 -8.79
C PHE A 131 7.48 41.17 -9.15
N ARG A 132 7.92 39.91 -9.18
CA ARG A 132 7.08 38.74 -9.37
C ARG A 132 7.04 37.91 -8.09
N ALA A 133 5.87 37.75 -7.51
CA ALA A 133 5.65 36.88 -6.36
C ALA A 133 5.39 35.45 -6.86
N SER A 134 6.22 34.50 -6.43
CA SER A 134 6.00 33.08 -6.71
C SER A 134 4.83 32.52 -5.93
N VAL A 135 4.16 31.51 -6.48
CA VAL A 135 3.14 30.72 -5.80
C VAL A 135 3.81 29.44 -5.30
N ARG A 136 3.73 29.17 -4.00
CA ARG A 136 4.31 27.96 -3.40
C ARG A 136 3.62 26.70 -3.93
N GLN A 137 4.33 25.57 -3.95
CA GLN A 137 3.83 24.32 -4.53
C GLN A 137 2.54 23.80 -3.87
N SER A 138 2.34 24.06 -2.58
CA SER A 138 1.16 23.60 -1.83
C SER A 138 -0.05 24.54 -1.93
N LEU A 139 0.04 25.65 -2.68
CA LEU A 139 -1.05 26.60 -2.89
C LEU A 139 -1.53 26.48 -4.33
N GLU A 140 -2.73 25.96 -4.50
CA GLU A 140 -3.35 25.81 -5.82
C GLU A 140 -4.21 27.04 -6.12
N ILE A 141 -3.76 27.84 -7.08
CA ILE A 141 -4.52 28.95 -7.66
C ILE A 141 -4.74 28.58 -9.12
N GLU A 142 -5.99 28.29 -9.45
CA GLU A 142 -6.36 27.86 -10.79
C GLU A 142 -6.45 29.04 -11.76
N MET A 143 -6.05 28.79 -13.00
CA MET A 143 -6.11 29.72 -14.11
C MET A 143 -6.91 29.09 -15.24
N HIS A 144 -8.01 29.72 -15.62
CA HIS A 144 -8.80 29.34 -16.79
C HIS A 144 -8.63 30.37 -17.89
N LEU A 145 -7.98 29.97 -18.99
CA LEU A 145 -7.84 30.79 -20.21
C LEU A 145 -8.96 30.40 -21.17
N LYS A 146 -9.89 31.32 -21.46
CA LYS A 146 -11.04 31.03 -22.34
C LYS A 146 -10.82 31.62 -23.72
N SER A 147 -10.92 30.76 -24.72
CA SER A 147 -11.06 31.12 -26.14
C SER A 147 -12.47 30.77 -26.61
N ASP A 148 -12.89 31.26 -27.78
CA ASP A 148 -14.26 31.14 -28.29
C ASP A 148 -14.79 29.69 -28.34
N ASN A 149 -13.90 28.69 -28.43
CA ASN A 149 -14.27 27.27 -28.51
C ASN A 149 -13.55 26.34 -27.50
N GLU A 150 -12.60 26.85 -26.70
CA GLU A 150 -11.77 26.01 -25.82
C GLU A 150 -11.45 26.71 -24.49
N VAL A 151 -11.32 25.92 -23.42
CA VAL A 151 -10.89 26.39 -22.09
C VAL A 151 -9.61 25.66 -21.71
N TYR A 152 -8.52 26.41 -21.55
CA TYR A 152 -7.25 25.87 -21.08
C TYR A 152 -7.16 26.05 -19.56
N GLN A 153 -7.01 24.94 -18.84
CA GLN A 153 -6.97 24.92 -17.37
C GLN A 153 -5.54 24.66 -16.89
N GLY A 154 -5.03 25.56 -16.06
CA GLY A 154 -3.66 25.52 -15.54
C GLY A 154 -3.54 26.07 -14.13
N LEU A 155 -2.31 26.08 -13.64
CA LEU A 155 -1.99 26.60 -12.31
C LEU A 155 -1.13 27.87 -12.43
N LEU A 156 -1.46 28.88 -11.62
CA LEU A 156 -0.66 30.09 -11.48
C LEU A 156 0.63 29.79 -10.72
N ARG A 157 1.77 30.19 -11.27
CA ARG A 157 3.11 29.95 -10.68
C ARG A 157 3.84 31.19 -10.24
N ASP A 158 3.63 32.30 -10.94
CA ASP A 158 4.04 33.61 -10.43
C ASP A 158 3.03 34.68 -10.84
N LEU A 159 3.02 35.78 -10.09
CA LEU A 159 2.16 36.93 -10.34
C LEU A 159 2.92 38.24 -10.09
N SER A 160 2.70 39.22 -10.96
CA SER A 160 3.18 40.59 -10.83
C SER A 160 2.10 41.58 -11.19
N ALA A 161 2.36 42.87 -11.00
CA ALA A 161 1.42 43.93 -11.38
C ALA A 161 1.02 43.92 -12.88
N GLN A 162 1.87 43.37 -13.76
CA GLN A 162 1.68 43.48 -15.22
C GLN A 162 1.62 42.13 -15.94
N GLY A 163 1.71 41.01 -15.23
CA GLY A 163 1.68 39.70 -15.86
C GLY A 163 1.91 38.56 -14.88
N CYS A 164 1.83 37.34 -15.39
CA CYS A 164 1.94 36.11 -14.62
C CYS A 164 2.63 35.00 -15.42
N GLN A 165 2.91 33.89 -14.75
CA GLN A 165 3.32 32.64 -15.34
C GLN A 165 2.32 31.54 -14.97
N ILE A 166 1.94 30.75 -15.98
CA ILE A 166 0.95 29.68 -15.88
C ILE A 166 1.58 28.37 -16.33
N GLU A 167 1.26 27.27 -15.67
CA GLU A 167 1.63 25.93 -16.09
C GLU A 167 0.42 25.14 -16.62
N LEU A 168 0.60 24.51 -17.78
CA LEU A 168 -0.36 23.59 -18.40
C LEU A 168 0.30 22.22 -18.62
N ALA A 169 -0.44 21.14 -18.37
CA ALA A 169 0.01 19.79 -18.71
C ALA A 169 0.03 19.57 -20.23
N GLY A 170 1.09 18.98 -20.78
CA GLY A 170 1.28 18.78 -22.22
C GLY A 170 2.18 19.81 -22.91
N ASP A 171 2.49 19.58 -24.19
CA ASP A 171 3.28 20.48 -25.04
C ASP A 171 2.35 21.43 -25.81
N TRP A 172 2.38 22.70 -25.43
CA TRP A 172 1.49 23.74 -25.97
C TRP A 172 2.21 24.71 -26.91
N ARG A 173 3.50 24.49 -27.21
CA ARG A 173 4.29 25.41 -28.04
C ARG A 173 3.71 25.62 -29.45
N ALA A 174 3.02 24.62 -29.99
CA ALA A 174 2.40 24.68 -31.31
C ALA A 174 1.04 25.40 -31.33
N PHE A 175 0.40 25.57 -30.17
CA PHE A 175 -0.99 26.02 -30.06
C PHE A 175 -1.11 27.40 -29.40
N LEU A 176 -0.21 27.74 -28.48
CA LEU A 176 -0.18 29.01 -27.76
C LEU A 176 1.03 29.82 -28.23
N LEU A 177 0.92 30.43 -29.42
CA LEU A 177 1.99 31.24 -29.99
C LEU A 177 2.15 32.56 -29.22
N PRO A 178 3.35 33.19 -29.22
CA PRO A 178 3.51 34.55 -28.76
C PRO A 178 2.49 35.49 -29.44
N ASP A 179 2.03 36.48 -28.67
CA ASP A 179 0.99 37.46 -29.02
C ASP A 179 -0.44 36.89 -29.13
N THR A 180 -0.66 35.62 -28.79
CA THR A 180 -2.02 35.06 -28.64
C THR A 180 -2.76 35.81 -27.53
N GLN A 181 -3.94 36.36 -27.85
CA GLN A 181 -4.75 37.14 -26.93
C GLN A 181 -5.88 36.33 -26.33
N PHE A 182 -6.08 36.51 -25.02
CA PHE A 182 -7.21 35.97 -24.29
C PHE A 182 -7.98 37.11 -23.63
N ASP A 183 -9.22 37.28 -24.08
CA ASP A 183 -10.07 38.37 -23.63
C ASP A 183 -10.72 38.09 -22.28
N GLN A 184 -10.92 36.81 -21.96
CA GLN A 184 -11.56 36.36 -20.74
C GLN A 184 -10.74 35.27 -20.04
N CYS A 185 -10.01 35.64 -18.99
CA CYS A 185 -9.29 34.71 -18.14
C CYS A 185 -9.71 34.86 -16.69
N ASP A 186 -9.85 33.74 -15.99
CA ASP A 186 -10.23 33.71 -14.58
C ASP A 186 -9.06 33.22 -13.73
N ILE A 187 -8.67 34.03 -12.74
CA ILE A 187 -7.81 33.63 -11.62
C ILE A 187 -8.73 33.21 -10.48
N ILE A 188 -8.70 31.94 -10.07
CA ILE A 188 -9.61 31.37 -9.08
C ILE A 188 -8.82 31.03 -7.81
N PHE A 189 -9.21 31.64 -6.70
CA PHE A 189 -8.57 31.47 -5.40
C PHE A 189 -9.28 30.40 -4.57
N PRO A 190 -8.58 29.75 -3.61
CA PRO A 190 -9.15 28.69 -2.78
C PRO A 190 -10.44 29.09 -2.05
N ASN A 191 -10.59 30.36 -1.67
CA ASN A 191 -11.78 30.90 -1.01
C ASN A 191 -12.97 31.15 -1.97
N GLY A 192 -12.87 30.69 -3.22
CA GLY A 192 -13.89 30.88 -4.25
C GLY A 192 -13.93 32.28 -4.87
N GLN A 193 -13.06 33.21 -4.45
CA GLN A 193 -12.96 34.51 -5.13
C GLN A 193 -12.36 34.31 -6.52
N VAL A 194 -12.88 35.08 -7.49
CA VAL A 194 -12.42 35.05 -8.87
C VAL A 194 -12.03 36.46 -9.31
N ILE A 195 -10.88 36.59 -9.96
CA ILE A 195 -10.47 37.82 -10.65
C ILE A 195 -10.48 37.54 -12.14
N ASN A 196 -11.32 38.27 -12.88
CA ASN A 196 -11.33 38.22 -14.33
C ASN A 196 -10.34 39.23 -14.92
N ILE A 197 -9.54 38.81 -15.90
CA ILE A 197 -8.52 39.61 -16.57
C ILE A 197 -8.43 39.25 -18.05
N SER A 198 -7.93 40.18 -18.87
CA SER A 198 -7.43 39.86 -20.21
C SER A 198 -5.91 39.77 -20.19
N LEU A 199 -5.35 38.89 -21.02
CA LEU A 199 -3.91 38.71 -21.13
C LEU A 199 -3.48 38.36 -22.56
N GLU A 200 -2.18 38.44 -22.77
CA GLU A 200 -1.51 38.12 -24.01
C GLU A 200 -0.32 37.21 -23.70
N VAL A 201 -0.14 36.15 -24.48
CA VAL A 201 0.98 35.21 -24.34
C VAL A 201 2.26 35.89 -24.83
N LYS A 202 3.33 35.87 -24.04
CA LYS A 202 4.64 36.45 -24.43
C LYS A 202 5.69 35.41 -24.76
N HIS A 203 5.69 34.28 -24.05
CA HIS A 203 6.59 33.17 -24.34
C HIS A 203 6.01 31.86 -23.83
N VAL A 204 6.33 30.76 -24.51
CA VAL A 204 5.97 29.41 -24.11
C VAL A 204 7.23 28.55 -24.13
N ALA A 205 7.47 27.87 -23.01
CA ALA A 205 8.57 26.92 -22.86
C ALA A 205 8.02 25.56 -22.46
N TYR A 206 8.55 24.49 -23.03
CA TYR A 206 8.13 23.13 -22.70
C TYR A 206 9.26 22.36 -22.01
N ASN A 207 8.93 21.65 -20.94
CA ASN A 207 9.85 20.77 -20.24
C ASN A 207 9.55 19.31 -20.60
N ASP A 208 10.40 18.70 -21.44
CA ASP A 208 10.27 17.32 -21.90
C ASP A 208 10.26 16.28 -20.78
N LYS A 209 10.92 16.55 -19.65
CA LYS A 209 11.00 15.63 -18.51
C LYS A 209 9.73 15.67 -17.66
N GLN A 210 9.20 16.87 -17.42
CA GLN A 210 8.01 17.08 -16.58
C GLN A 210 6.70 17.00 -17.35
N LYS A 211 6.75 17.01 -18.70
CA LYS A 211 5.58 17.03 -19.59
C LYS A 211 4.65 18.21 -19.31
N ILE A 212 5.23 19.36 -18.96
CA ILE A 212 4.52 20.61 -18.63
C ILE A 212 5.02 21.74 -19.53
N SER A 213 4.10 22.56 -20.01
CA SER A 213 4.39 23.84 -20.66
C SER A 213 4.24 24.99 -19.66
N SER A 214 5.26 25.84 -19.59
CA SER A 214 5.27 27.10 -18.84
C SER A 214 4.99 28.25 -19.79
N ILE A 215 3.96 29.04 -19.50
CA ILE A 215 3.47 30.12 -20.35
C ILE A 215 3.59 31.42 -19.59
N GLY A 216 4.39 32.35 -20.11
CA GLY A 216 4.50 33.69 -19.57
C GLY A 216 3.52 34.63 -20.26
N CYS A 217 2.64 35.25 -19.47
CA CYS A 217 1.59 36.13 -19.97
C CYS A 217 1.80 37.58 -19.49
N GLN A 218 1.40 38.55 -20.32
CA GLN A 218 1.28 39.96 -19.96
C GLN A 218 -0.19 40.35 -19.90
N PHE A 219 -0.60 41.08 -18.87
CA PHE A 219 -1.98 41.54 -18.75
C PHE A 219 -2.28 42.65 -19.76
N THR A 220 -3.46 42.61 -20.34
CA THR A 220 -3.97 43.60 -21.30
C THR A 220 -5.26 44.20 -20.76
N ARG A 221 -5.54 45.47 -21.11
CA ARG A 221 -6.78 46.19 -20.71
C ARG A 221 -7.08 46.15 -19.19
N LEU A 222 -6.06 46.28 -18.34
CA LEU A 222 -6.28 46.38 -16.89
C LEU A 222 -7.03 47.67 -16.55
N THR A 223 -8.13 47.54 -15.80
CA THR A 223 -8.80 48.68 -15.17
C THR A 223 -8.10 49.04 -13.87
N ALA A 224 -8.32 50.25 -13.34
CA ALA A 224 -7.80 50.65 -12.03
C ALA A 224 -8.24 49.71 -10.89
N MET A 225 -9.38 49.04 -11.03
CA MET A 225 -9.85 48.03 -10.07
C MET A 225 -9.06 46.73 -10.20
N HIS A 226 -8.78 46.26 -11.43
CA HIS A 226 -7.96 45.08 -11.66
C HIS A 226 -6.54 45.29 -11.11
N ASP A 227 -5.94 46.46 -11.38
CA ASP A 227 -4.60 46.80 -10.90
C ASP A 227 -4.49 46.77 -9.36
N ARG A 228 -5.49 47.32 -8.66
CA ARG A 228 -5.56 47.26 -7.18
C ARG A 228 -5.72 45.83 -6.65
N LYS A 229 -6.60 45.03 -7.28
CA LYS A 229 -6.83 43.63 -6.88
C LYS A 229 -5.59 42.78 -7.11
N ILE A 230 -4.95 42.89 -8.28
CA ILE A 230 -3.72 42.16 -8.60
C ILE A 230 -2.59 42.58 -7.65
N SER A 231 -2.41 43.88 -7.40
CA SER A 231 -1.40 44.38 -6.46
C SER A 231 -1.63 43.86 -5.04
N PHE A 232 -2.89 43.76 -4.60
CA PHE A 232 -3.23 43.15 -3.33
C PHE A 232 -2.85 41.67 -3.28
N VAL A 233 -3.17 40.89 -4.32
CA VAL A 233 -2.80 39.46 -4.40
C VAL A 233 -1.27 39.28 -4.40
N VAL A 234 -0.54 40.10 -5.15
CA VAL A 234 0.93 40.07 -5.17
C VAL A 234 1.50 40.32 -3.78
N ALA A 235 0.97 41.29 -3.03
CA ALA A 235 1.38 41.55 -1.67
C ALA A 235 1.04 40.40 -0.70
N GLU A 236 -0.11 39.74 -0.88
CA GLU A 236 -0.48 38.56 -0.08
C GLU A 236 0.43 37.36 -0.37
N LEU A 237 0.77 37.11 -1.63
CA LEU A 237 1.73 36.07 -2.03
C LEU A 237 3.13 36.35 -1.47
N GLN A 238 3.56 37.62 -1.44
CA GLN A 238 4.83 38.01 -0.80
C GLN A 238 4.83 37.72 0.69
N ARG A 239 3.76 38.11 1.40
CA ARG A 239 3.61 37.84 2.84
C ARG A 239 3.58 36.34 3.11
N ASP A 240 2.89 35.59 2.28
CA ASP A 240 2.79 34.14 2.37
C ASP A 240 4.16 33.47 2.19
N ASN A 241 4.91 33.82 1.14
CA ASN A 241 6.27 33.30 0.93
C ASN A 241 7.25 33.69 2.06
N ALA A 242 7.14 34.90 2.60
CA ALA A 242 7.96 35.35 3.72
C ALA A 242 7.68 34.55 5.01
N ARG A 243 6.42 34.15 5.24
CA ARG A 243 6.02 33.32 6.39
C ARG A 243 6.60 31.90 6.29
N PHE A 244 6.57 31.29 5.11
CA PHE A 244 7.04 29.91 4.91
C PHE A 244 8.57 29.79 4.77
N SER A 245 9.29 30.90 4.56
CA SER A 245 10.76 30.92 4.49
C SER A 245 11.46 31.19 5.82
N SER A 246 10.75 31.71 6.83
CA SER A 246 11.32 31.99 8.15
C SER A 246 10.91 30.92 9.17
N SER A 247 11.89 30.18 9.69
CA SER A 247 11.71 29.01 10.58
C SER A 247 11.11 29.32 11.97
N ASN A 248 10.48 30.48 12.17
CA ASN A 248 9.94 30.91 13.46
C ASN A 248 8.82 31.97 13.35
N ALA A 249 7.80 31.73 12.53
CA ALA A 249 6.58 32.56 12.53
C ALA A 249 5.40 31.83 13.16
N ILE A 250 5.17 32.09 14.46
CA ILE A 250 3.95 31.73 15.18
C ILE A 250 2.76 32.50 14.59
N ALA A 251 1.69 31.74 14.31
CA ALA A 251 0.28 32.11 14.18
C ALA A 251 -0.08 33.61 14.16
N THR A 252 0.00 34.24 12.98
CA THR A 252 -0.87 35.38 12.64
C THR A 252 -1.51 35.11 11.27
N GLY A 253 -2.85 35.06 11.28
CA GLY A 253 -3.82 34.81 10.19
C GLY A 253 -3.29 34.49 8.80
N LEU A 254 -3.56 33.27 8.32
CA LEU A 254 -3.57 32.95 6.89
C LEU A 254 -4.50 33.92 6.16
N SER A 255 -4.13 34.33 4.95
CA SER A 255 -4.98 35.21 4.15
C SER A 255 -6.32 34.54 3.92
N ALA A 256 -7.41 35.27 4.16
CA ALA A 256 -8.76 34.81 3.81
C ALA A 256 -8.90 34.48 2.32
N LEU A 257 -7.99 34.99 1.47
CA LEU A 257 -7.90 34.68 0.04
C LEU A 257 -7.49 33.23 -0.23
N PHE A 258 -6.64 32.66 0.63
CA PHE A 258 -6.07 31.32 0.45
C PHE A 258 -6.72 30.27 1.35
N THR A 259 -7.78 30.64 2.09
CA THR A 259 -8.58 29.73 2.93
C THR A 259 -9.92 29.44 2.26
N PRO A 260 -10.29 28.17 2.01
CA PRO A 260 -11.57 27.82 1.42
C PRO A 260 -12.77 28.41 2.16
N LYS A 261 -13.80 28.83 1.42
CA LYS A 261 -15.01 29.46 1.97
C LYS A 261 -16.05 28.40 2.30
N GLU A 262 -16.54 28.38 3.54
CA GLU A 262 -17.61 27.50 4.00
C GLU A 262 -18.98 28.12 3.66
N ASP A 263 -19.81 27.43 2.88
CA ASP A 263 -21.19 27.85 2.57
C ASP A 263 -22.20 26.90 3.29
N GLU A 264 -23.16 27.49 4.01
CA GLU A 264 -23.95 26.88 5.10
C GLU A 264 -25.22 26.11 4.68
N GLU A 265 -25.68 26.11 3.42
CA GLU A 265 -26.95 25.46 3.03
C GLU A 265 -26.81 24.00 2.55
N THR A 266 -25.59 23.53 2.28
CA THR A 266 -25.30 22.11 2.02
C THR A 266 -25.02 21.33 3.33
N GLN A 267 -24.74 22.06 4.41
CA GLN A 267 -24.33 21.52 5.71
C GLN A 267 -25.44 20.76 6.45
N GLN A 268 -26.74 20.98 6.22
CA GLN A 268 -27.75 20.20 6.96
C GLN A 268 -27.84 18.73 6.49
N LYS A 269 -27.57 18.46 5.21
CA LYS A 269 -27.57 17.10 4.65
C LYS A 269 -26.17 16.46 4.66
N GLU A 270 -25.13 17.27 4.53
CA GLU A 270 -23.75 16.79 4.57
C GLU A 270 -23.17 16.72 5.98
N ALA A 271 -23.61 17.52 6.97
CA ALA A 271 -23.13 17.38 8.35
C ALA A 271 -23.71 16.14 9.06
N GLU A 272 -24.91 15.68 8.72
CA GLU A 272 -25.39 14.36 9.19
C GLU A 272 -24.59 13.23 8.53
N ALA A 273 -24.20 13.36 7.26
CA ALA A 273 -23.37 12.39 6.57
C ALA A 273 -21.90 12.42 7.02
N ALA A 274 -21.35 13.60 7.27
CA ALA A 274 -19.96 13.85 7.68
C ALA A 274 -19.76 13.60 9.18
N ALA A 275 -20.70 13.94 10.05
CA ALA A 275 -20.65 13.52 11.46
C ALA A 275 -20.85 12.01 11.61
N LYS A 276 -21.66 11.38 10.73
CA LYS A 276 -21.77 9.93 10.66
C LYS A 276 -20.51 9.28 10.06
N ALA A 277 -19.88 9.90 9.05
CA ALA A 277 -18.64 9.45 8.44
C ALA A 277 -17.42 9.68 9.34
N GLU A 278 -17.37 10.74 10.15
CA GLU A 278 -16.31 11.03 11.12
C GLU A 278 -16.52 10.18 12.38
N LYS A 279 -17.76 9.96 12.82
CA LYS A 279 -18.06 8.97 13.87
C LYS A 279 -17.79 7.55 13.38
N GLN A 280 -18.02 7.24 12.10
CA GLN A 280 -17.62 5.98 11.46
C GLN A 280 -16.13 5.89 11.21
N ALA A 281 -15.42 6.97 10.91
CA ALA A 281 -13.98 6.99 10.70
C ALA A 281 -13.22 7.00 12.02
N ARG A 282 -13.78 7.61 13.07
CA ARG A 282 -13.27 7.52 14.45
C ARG A 282 -13.64 6.18 15.08
N LYS A 283 -14.82 5.62 14.78
CA LYS A 283 -15.16 4.23 15.11
C LYS A 283 -14.30 3.26 14.31
N ALA A 284 -14.03 3.48 13.03
CA ALA A 284 -13.17 2.63 12.20
C ALA A 284 -11.71 2.78 12.56
N ARG A 285 -11.23 3.98 12.94
CA ARG A 285 -9.87 4.19 13.44
C ARG A 285 -9.71 3.67 14.86
N PHE A 286 -10.74 3.78 15.69
CA PHE A 286 -10.79 3.11 16.99
C PHE A 286 -10.89 1.60 16.80
N GLU A 287 -11.72 1.07 15.90
CA GLU A 287 -11.81 -0.36 15.54
C GLU A 287 -10.51 -0.84 14.91
N GLN A 288 -9.83 -0.05 14.09
CA GLN A 288 -8.54 -0.39 13.48
C GLN A 288 -7.42 -0.37 14.53
N LEU A 289 -7.39 0.62 15.44
CA LEU A 289 -6.50 0.60 16.61
C LEU A 289 -6.88 -0.51 17.60
N THR A 290 -8.16 -0.87 17.71
CA THR A 290 -8.65 -1.97 18.55
C THR A 290 -8.39 -3.31 17.89
N GLU A 291 -8.38 -3.43 16.56
CA GLU A 291 -8.03 -4.60 15.74
C GLU A 291 -6.52 -4.80 15.70
N GLU A 292 -5.74 -3.70 15.68
CA GLU A 292 -4.28 -3.73 15.89
C GLU A 292 -3.93 -4.12 17.33
N MET A 293 -4.68 -3.64 18.33
CA MET A 293 -4.52 -4.04 19.75
C MET A 293 -5.18 -5.39 20.09
N ALA A 294 -6.08 -5.88 19.24
CA ALA A 294 -6.79 -7.17 19.36
C ALA A 294 -6.42 -8.09 18.20
N GLN A 295 -5.18 -8.01 17.69
CA GLN A 295 -4.64 -9.11 16.91
C GLN A 295 -4.70 -10.35 17.79
N VAL A 296 -5.68 -11.19 17.50
CA VAL A 296 -5.81 -12.49 18.11
C VAL A 296 -4.58 -13.26 17.66
N ASP A 297 -3.81 -13.79 18.61
CA ASP A 297 -2.78 -14.75 18.29
C ASP A 297 -3.50 -16.00 17.74
N ILE A 298 -3.46 -16.15 16.42
CA ILE A 298 -4.16 -17.19 15.68
C ILE A 298 -3.65 -18.58 16.09
N GLN A 299 -2.35 -18.71 16.37
CA GLN A 299 -1.76 -19.96 16.81
C GLN A 299 -2.22 -20.30 18.23
N GLN A 300 -2.13 -19.35 19.16
CA GLN A 300 -2.60 -19.55 20.53
C GLN A 300 -4.09 -19.88 20.57
N THR A 301 -4.89 -19.24 19.70
CA THR A 301 -6.34 -19.49 19.59
C THR A 301 -6.64 -20.90 19.09
N HIS A 302 -5.91 -21.36 18.08
CA HIS A 302 -6.01 -22.74 17.62
C HIS A 302 -5.61 -23.73 18.72
N GLU A 303 -4.53 -23.48 19.45
CA GLU A 303 -4.10 -24.31 20.58
C GLU A 303 -5.15 -24.35 21.71
N HIS A 304 -5.75 -23.20 22.04
CA HIS A 304 -6.87 -23.12 22.99
C HIS A 304 -8.06 -23.97 22.53
N ALA A 305 -8.41 -23.95 21.24
CA ALA A 305 -9.49 -24.80 20.72
C ALA A 305 -9.15 -26.29 20.78
N VAL A 306 -7.92 -26.68 20.44
CA VAL A 306 -7.44 -28.07 20.61
C VAL A 306 -7.56 -28.49 22.09
N ASN A 307 -7.19 -27.62 23.02
CA ASN A 307 -7.30 -27.87 24.46
C ASN A 307 -8.76 -27.95 24.94
N ALA A 308 -9.67 -27.18 24.36
CA ALA A 308 -11.11 -27.29 24.65
C ALA A 308 -11.66 -28.66 24.22
N VAL A 309 -11.29 -29.16 23.03
CA VAL A 309 -11.68 -30.52 22.59
C VAL A 309 -11.07 -31.59 23.52
N LYS A 310 -9.80 -31.43 23.93
CA LYS A 310 -9.17 -32.32 24.92
C LYS A 310 -9.94 -32.32 26.24
N SER A 311 -10.35 -31.14 26.73
CA SER A 311 -11.13 -30.97 27.95
C SER A 311 -12.47 -31.70 27.86
N LEU A 312 -13.20 -31.56 26.74
CA LEU A 312 -14.44 -32.30 26.48
C LEU A 312 -14.22 -33.82 26.56
N VAL A 313 -13.22 -34.35 25.86
CA VAL A 313 -12.92 -35.79 25.84
C VAL A 313 -12.47 -36.31 27.21
N ALA A 314 -11.64 -35.54 27.94
CA ALA A 314 -11.17 -35.90 29.27
C ALA A 314 -12.33 -35.96 30.28
N ARG A 315 -13.20 -34.94 30.27
CA ARG A 315 -14.40 -34.87 31.14
C ARG A 315 -15.38 -35.99 30.81
N LEU A 316 -15.56 -36.32 29.54
CA LEU A 316 -16.37 -37.46 29.09
C LEU A 316 -15.83 -38.78 29.64
N LYS A 317 -14.53 -39.04 29.50
CA LYS A 317 -13.88 -40.26 30.04
C LYS A 317 -14.01 -40.36 31.56
N ALA A 318 -13.93 -39.22 32.25
CA ALA A 318 -14.10 -39.11 33.70
C ALA A 318 -15.58 -39.14 34.16
N LYS A 319 -16.55 -39.23 33.23
CA LYS A 319 -18.01 -39.14 33.51
C LYS A 319 -18.39 -37.87 34.28
N GLN A 320 -17.71 -36.77 34.00
CA GLN A 320 -17.99 -35.45 34.57
C GLN A 320 -18.84 -34.61 33.61
N PRO A 321 -19.49 -33.54 34.09
CA PRO A 321 -20.19 -32.59 33.21
C PRO A 321 -19.28 -32.08 32.08
N LEU A 322 -19.83 -32.02 30.87
CA LEU A 322 -19.09 -31.56 29.70
C LEU A 322 -18.92 -30.04 29.74
N PRO A 323 -17.71 -29.50 29.52
CA PRO A 323 -17.46 -28.06 29.47
C PRO A 323 -17.89 -27.47 28.12
N ILE A 324 -19.18 -27.55 27.80
CA ILE A 324 -19.76 -27.07 26.53
C ILE A 324 -19.47 -25.57 26.32
N GLN A 325 -19.55 -24.79 27.40
CA GLN A 325 -19.27 -23.36 27.34
C GLN A 325 -17.82 -23.05 26.94
N GLU A 326 -16.85 -23.85 27.38
CA GLU A 326 -15.44 -23.68 26.99
C GLU A 326 -15.25 -23.94 25.48
N ALA A 327 -15.89 -24.99 24.96
CA ALA A 327 -15.86 -25.28 23.52
C ALA A 327 -16.58 -24.22 22.69
N TRP A 328 -17.68 -23.67 23.21
CA TRP A 328 -18.38 -22.55 22.59
C TRP A 328 -17.50 -21.28 22.55
N GLN A 329 -16.86 -20.91 23.66
CA GLN A 329 -15.91 -19.79 23.72
C GLN A 329 -14.72 -20.01 22.77
N ALA A 330 -14.22 -21.24 22.65
CA ALA A 330 -13.19 -21.56 21.67
C ALA A 330 -13.66 -21.34 20.22
N SER A 331 -14.91 -21.70 19.89
CA SER A 331 -15.48 -21.41 18.56
C SER A 331 -15.64 -19.90 18.30
N GLN A 332 -15.97 -19.11 19.31
CA GLN A 332 -16.04 -17.64 19.21
C GLN A 332 -14.68 -17.03 18.91
N ALA A 333 -13.63 -17.48 19.62
CA ALA A 333 -12.26 -17.03 19.40
C ALA A 333 -11.76 -17.46 18.00
N LEU A 334 -12.02 -18.70 17.58
CA LEU A 334 -11.68 -19.16 16.23
C LEU A 334 -12.42 -18.37 15.14
N ARG A 335 -13.68 -17.99 15.36
CA ARG A 335 -14.42 -17.12 14.44
C ARG A 335 -13.75 -15.74 14.32
N GLN A 336 -13.30 -15.17 15.44
CA GLN A 336 -12.57 -13.89 15.42
C GLN A 336 -11.24 -14.03 14.67
N ALA A 337 -10.46 -15.08 14.95
CA ALA A 337 -9.25 -15.40 14.21
C ALA A 337 -9.49 -15.60 12.71
N TRP A 338 -10.61 -16.26 12.34
CA TRP A 338 -11.01 -16.46 10.95
C TRP A 338 -11.34 -15.15 10.24
N LYS A 339 -11.97 -14.18 10.93
CA LYS A 339 -12.21 -12.84 10.39
C LYS A 339 -10.91 -12.07 10.17
N GLN A 340 -9.97 -12.20 11.10
CA GLN A 340 -8.69 -11.51 11.04
C GLN A 340 -7.80 -12.02 9.90
N ASP A 341 -7.51 -13.33 9.88
CA ASP A 341 -6.77 -13.96 8.79
C ASP A 341 -7.22 -15.41 8.58
N ARG A 342 -8.29 -15.55 7.79
CA ARG A 342 -8.81 -16.84 7.32
C ARG A 342 -7.70 -17.77 6.80
N GLN A 343 -6.79 -17.26 5.96
CA GLN A 343 -5.82 -18.09 5.26
C GLN A 343 -4.76 -18.62 6.23
N GLN A 344 -4.30 -17.78 7.16
CA GLN A 344 -3.39 -18.19 8.22
C GLN A 344 -4.03 -19.22 9.15
N LEU A 345 -5.31 -19.07 9.49
CA LEU A 345 -6.00 -20.06 10.32
C LEU A 345 -6.18 -21.40 9.60
N LEU A 346 -6.48 -21.38 8.28
CA LEU A 346 -6.55 -22.60 7.46
C LEU A 346 -5.19 -23.31 7.35
N LEU A 347 -4.07 -22.60 7.42
CA LEU A 347 -2.74 -23.21 7.46
C LEU A 347 -2.59 -24.16 8.66
N LEU A 348 -3.12 -23.78 9.83
CA LEU A 348 -3.06 -24.59 11.05
C LEU A 348 -3.84 -25.90 10.91
N THR A 349 -4.84 -25.95 10.02
CA THR A 349 -5.58 -27.19 9.75
C THR A 349 -4.73 -28.29 9.08
N ARG A 350 -3.54 -27.93 8.59
CA ARG A 350 -2.58 -28.82 7.89
C ARG A 350 -1.45 -29.28 8.79
N ILE A 351 -1.42 -28.81 10.02
CA ILE A 351 -0.42 -29.15 11.02
C ILE A 351 -1.03 -30.20 11.94
N ARG A 352 -0.30 -31.30 12.13
CA ARG A 352 -0.75 -32.44 12.92
C ARG A 352 0.36 -32.97 13.81
N SER A 353 0.03 -33.15 15.08
CA SER A 353 0.85 -33.89 16.03
C SER A 353 0.27 -35.30 16.24
N PRO A 354 1.10 -36.37 16.27
CA PRO A 354 0.63 -37.73 16.52
C PRO A 354 -0.19 -37.86 17.81
N GLU A 355 0.17 -37.10 18.85
CA GLU A 355 -0.45 -37.11 20.16
C GLU A 355 -1.82 -36.43 20.18
N ASN A 356 -2.04 -35.43 19.33
CA ASN A 356 -3.27 -34.64 19.31
C ASN A 356 -4.12 -34.83 18.06
N TYR A 357 -3.80 -35.81 17.21
CA TYR A 357 -4.42 -36.03 15.91
C TYR A 357 -5.95 -35.90 15.94
N LEU A 358 -6.62 -36.59 16.87
CA LEU A 358 -8.08 -36.59 16.95
C LEU A 358 -8.64 -35.19 17.28
N TYR A 359 -7.96 -34.45 18.16
CA TYR A 359 -8.40 -33.14 18.63
C TYR A 359 -8.19 -32.07 17.56
N GLU A 360 -7.02 -32.09 16.92
CA GLU A 360 -6.68 -31.20 15.81
C GLU A 360 -7.56 -31.49 14.58
N HIS A 361 -7.94 -32.74 14.37
CA HIS A 361 -8.92 -33.14 13.35
C HIS A 361 -10.30 -32.51 13.61
N SER A 362 -10.82 -32.58 14.84
CA SER A 362 -12.08 -31.90 15.20
C SER A 362 -12.02 -30.38 14.93
N VAL A 363 -10.92 -29.73 15.30
CA VAL A 363 -10.70 -28.30 15.01
C VAL A 363 -10.70 -28.02 13.51
N SER A 364 -9.96 -28.80 12.72
CA SER A 364 -9.93 -28.63 11.26
C SER A 364 -11.27 -28.87 10.60
N VAL A 365 -12.03 -29.88 11.02
CA VAL A 365 -13.37 -30.14 10.48
C VAL A 365 -14.27 -28.92 10.70
N GLY A 366 -14.24 -28.34 11.89
CA GLY A 366 -15.01 -27.11 12.20
C GLY A 366 -14.59 -25.92 11.35
N LEU A 367 -13.28 -25.69 11.22
CA LEU A 367 -12.75 -24.58 10.41
C LEU A 367 -13.05 -24.75 8.92
N LEU A 368 -12.93 -25.97 8.39
CA LEU A 368 -13.23 -26.26 6.98
C LEU A 368 -14.74 -26.18 6.70
N LEU A 369 -15.59 -26.58 7.64
CA LEU A 369 -17.05 -26.43 7.52
C LEU A 369 -17.45 -24.95 7.46
N ALA A 370 -16.96 -24.16 8.41
CA ALA A 370 -17.19 -22.72 8.42
C ALA A 370 -16.62 -22.05 7.16
N ASP A 371 -15.42 -22.45 6.74
CA ASP A 371 -14.83 -21.92 5.50
C ASP A 371 -15.66 -22.21 4.25
N GLN A 372 -16.32 -23.36 4.23
CA GLN A 372 -17.05 -23.85 3.07
C GLN A 372 -18.46 -23.26 2.94
N LEU A 373 -19.09 -22.93 4.06
CA LEU A 373 -20.51 -22.57 4.12
C LEU A 373 -20.76 -21.13 4.56
N SER A 374 -19.86 -20.54 5.36
CA SER A 374 -20.03 -19.18 5.84
C SER A 374 -19.45 -18.15 4.88
N THR A 375 -20.02 -16.96 4.93
CA THR A 375 -19.53 -15.79 4.21
C THR A 375 -18.98 -14.76 5.21
N PRO A 376 -18.11 -13.83 4.77
CA PRO A 376 -17.61 -12.76 5.64
C PRO A 376 -18.74 -11.93 6.31
N GLU A 377 -19.91 -11.87 5.66
CA GLU A 377 -21.09 -11.13 6.12
C GLU A 377 -21.92 -11.90 7.15
N ASN A 378 -21.90 -13.24 7.16
CA ASN A 378 -22.67 -14.07 8.10
C ASN A 378 -21.78 -14.92 9.02
N THR A 379 -21.25 -14.28 10.05
CA THR A 379 -20.25 -14.91 10.91
C THR A 379 -20.83 -15.69 12.10
N GLU A 380 -22.10 -15.51 12.44
CA GLU A 380 -22.75 -16.36 13.47
C GLU A 380 -22.89 -17.81 13.01
N GLU A 381 -23.13 -18.02 11.71
CA GLU A 381 -23.12 -19.36 11.11
C GLU A 381 -21.74 -20.03 11.22
N ALA A 382 -20.66 -19.26 11.05
CA ALA A 382 -19.29 -19.77 11.21
C ALA A 382 -19.03 -20.27 12.63
N GLU A 383 -19.51 -19.56 13.65
CA GLU A 383 -19.39 -19.97 15.07
C GLU A 383 -20.01 -21.34 15.30
N ARG A 384 -21.27 -21.51 14.87
CA ARG A 384 -22.02 -22.77 15.03
C ARG A 384 -21.36 -23.92 14.29
N LEU A 385 -20.85 -23.69 13.08
CA LEU A 385 -20.16 -24.71 12.29
C LEU A 385 -18.81 -25.09 12.88
N ILE A 386 -18.04 -24.12 13.39
CA ILE A 386 -16.79 -24.39 14.11
C ILE A 386 -17.10 -25.24 15.33
N PHE A 387 -18.03 -24.81 16.18
CA PHE A 387 -18.45 -25.55 17.37
C PHE A 387 -18.93 -26.97 17.04
N SER A 388 -19.72 -27.12 15.98
CA SER A 388 -20.19 -28.42 15.49
C SER A 388 -19.02 -29.34 15.15
N GLY A 389 -17.99 -28.84 14.46
CA GLY A 389 -16.78 -29.59 14.18
C GLY A 389 -15.95 -29.92 15.41
N LEU A 390 -15.85 -29.03 16.40
CA LEU A 390 -15.17 -29.33 17.67
C LEU A 390 -15.80 -30.53 18.39
N CYS A 391 -17.12 -30.69 18.27
CA CYS A 391 -17.88 -31.71 18.98
C CYS A 391 -18.23 -32.95 18.13
N HIS A 392 -18.07 -32.91 16.80
CA HIS A 392 -18.71 -33.85 15.88
C HIS A 392 -18.47 -35.34 16.20
N ASP A 393 -17.27 -35.66 16.67
CA ASP A 393 -16.82 -37.02 16.98
C ASP A 393 -16.49 -37.23 18.46
N LEU A 394 -17.06 -36.43 19.36
CA LEU A 394 -16.81 -36.50 20.81
C LEU A 394 -16.95 -37.93 21.39
N GLY A 395 -17.91 -38.70 20.89
CA GLY A 395 -18.13 -40.10 21.27
C GLY A 395 -16.94 -41.03 20.99
N LYS A 396 -16.00 -40.66 20.11
CA LYS A 396 -14.76 -41.42 19.89
C LYS A 396 -13.91 -41.50 21.16
N GLY A 397 -14.07 -40.56 22.09
CA GLY A 397 -13.44 -40.58 23.40
C GLY A 397 -13.79 -41.80 24.27
N LEU A 398 -14.91 -42.49 23.98
CA LEU A 398 -15.32 -43.71 24.69
C LEU A 398 -15.00 -45.00 23.92
N ILE A 399 -14.41 -44.90 22.73
CA ILE A 399 -13.98 -46.06 21.94
C ILE A 399 -12.67 -46.61 22.51
N PRO A 400 -12.54 -47.93 22.71
CA PRO A 400 -11.30 -48.53 23.21
C PRO A 400 -10.10 -48.22 22.30
N GLU A 401 -8.96 -47.86 22.90
CA GLU A 401 -7.74 -47.45 22.18
C GLU A 401 -7.28 -48.49 21.15
N ARG A 402 -7.39 -49.78 21.48
CA ARG A 402 -7.06 -50.90 20.57
C ARG A 402 -7.87 -50.91 19.27
N ILE A 403 -9.06 -50.30 19.27
CA ILE A 403 -9.93 -50.16 18.10
C ILE A 403 -9.64 -48.83 17.40
N LEU A 404 -9.53 -47.74 18.19
CA LEU A 404 -9.32 -46.39 17.68
C LEU A 404 -7.97 -46.24 16.93
N GLY A 405 -6.89 -46.80 17.49
CA GLY A 405 -5.54 -46.76 16.94
C GLY A 405 -5.18 -47.91 15.99
N LYS A 406 -6.14 -48.75 15.58
CA LYS A 406 -5.85 -49.94 14.76
C LYS A 406 -5.41 -49.54 13.35
N ALA A 407 -4.21 -49.96 12.94
CA ALA A 407 -3.64 -49.68 11.61
C ALA A 407 -4.29 -50.49 10.48
N GLY A 408 -4.82 -51.68 10.78
CA GLY A 408 -5.48 -52.57 9.82
C GLY A 408 -7.00 -52.34 9.71
N LYS A 409 -7.66 -53.09 8.83
CA LYS A 409 -9.12 -53.07 8.74
C LYS A 409 -9.75 -53.49 10.08
N LEU A 410 -10.81 -52.78 10.47
CA LEU A 410 -11.66 -53.19 11.58
C LEU A 410 -12.41 -54.48 11.19
N THR A 411 -12.51 -55.42 12.12
CA THR A 411 -13.44 -56.55 12.03
C THR A 411 -14.88 -56.03 12.11
N ALA A 412 -15.86 -56.83 11.69
CA ALA A 412 -17.27 -56.44 11.76
C ALA A 412 -17.71 -56.04 13.18
N ASN A 413 -17.19 -56.72 14.22
CA ASN A 413 -17.50 -56.38 15.61
C ASN A 413 -16.82 -55.09 16.06
N GLU A 414 -15.56 -54.86 15.68
CA GLU A 414 -14.86 -53.61 15.96
C GLU A 414 -15.50 -52.42 15.24
N ALA A 415 -15.94 -52.59 14.00
CA ALA A 415 -16.68 -51.58 13.24
C ALA A 415 -18.00 -51.23 13.93
N LYS A 416 -18.78 -52.23 14.39
CA LYS A 416 -19.99 -52.01 15.20
C LYS A 416 -19.72 -51.21 16.47
N VAL A 417 -18.58 -51.43 17.13
CA VAL A 417 -18.18 -50.62 18.31
C VAL A 417 -17.83 -49.21 17.87
N MET A 418 -17.02 -49.04 16.82
CA MET A 418 -16.65 -47.75 16.28
C MET A 418 -17.89 -46.91 15.92
N HIS A 419 -18.86 -47.46 15.18
CA HIS A 419 -20.03 -46.73 14.70
C HIS A 419 -20.91 -46.16 15.83
N LYS A 420 -20.81 -46.69 17.06
CA LYS A 420 -21.55 -46.17 18.22
C LYS A 420 -21.15 -44.74 18.58
N HIS A 421 -19.96 -44.27 18.19
CA HIS A 421 -19.50 -42.92 18.54
C HIS A 421 -20.50 -41.84 18.11
N ALA A 422 -21.09 -41.94 16.92
CA ALA A 422 -22.02 -40.94 16.40
C ALA A 422 -23.30 -40.85 17.25
N LEU A 423 -23.92 -41.99 17.59
CA LEU A 423 -25.10 -42.03 18.46
C LEU A 423 -24.80 -41.51 19.87
N VAL A 424 -23.63 -41.87 20.41
CA VAL A 424 -23.17 -41.39 21.72
C VAL A 424 -22.94 -39.89 21.68
N THR A 425 -22.29 -39.34 20.65
CA THR A 425 -22.13 -37.90 20.49
C THR A 425 -23.49 -37.21 20.46
N ARG A 426 -24.43 -37.69 19.64
CA ARG A 426 -25.78 -37.14 19.55
C ARG A 426 -26.48 -37.12 20.91
N GLU A 427 -26.46 -38.22 21.64
CA GLU A 427 -27.07 -38.33 22.97
C GLU A 427 -26.45 -37.36 23.99
N LEU A 428 -25.12 -37.20 23.96
CA LEU A 428 -24.40 -36.29 24.86
C LEU A 428 -24.77 -34.83 24.57
N LEU A 429 -24.80 -34.45 23.30
CA LEU A 429 -25.08 -33.08 22.86
C LEU A 429 -26.56 -32.72 23.02
N SER A 430 -27.49 -33.64 22.75
CA SER A 430 -28.94 -33.39 22.86
C SER A 430 -29.41 -33.14 24.30
N ARG A 431 -28.60 -33.49 25.30
CA ARG A 431 -28.86 -33.24 26.72
C ARG A 431 -28.37 -31.87 27.20
N GLN A 432 -27.63 -31.16 26.37
CA GLN A 432 -27.10 -29.84 26.70
C GLN A 432 -28.15 -28.78 26.37
N GLN A 433 -28.19 -27.74 27.20
CA GLN A 433 -29.06 -26.60 26.96
C GLN A 433 -28.56 -25.80 25.75
N ASP A 434 -29.49 -25.25 24.96
CA ASP A 434 -29.20 -24.34 23.85
C ASP A 434 -28.24 -24.89 22.78
N MET A 435 -28.23 -26.22 22.59
CA MET A 435 -27.40 -26.90 21.60
C MET A 435 -27.84 -26.54 20.17
N PRO A 436 -26.94 -26.05 19.30
CA PRO A 436 -27.28 -25.77 17.91
C PRO A 436 -27.74 -27.01 17.15
N GLU A 437 -28.73 -26.85 16.27
CA GLU A 437 -29.23 -27.94 15.42
C GLU A 437 -28.13 -28.47 14.49
N GLU A 438 -27.26 -27.58 14.00
CA GLU A 438 -26.13 -27.90 13.15
C GLU A 438 -25.20 -28.92 13.82
N ALA A 439 -24.97 -28.80 15.13
CA ALA A 439 -24.12 -29.72 15.88
C ALA A 439 -24.73 -31.12 15.98
N LEU A 440 -26.04 -31.22 16.18
CA LEU A 440 -26.78 -32.48 16.23
C LEU A 440 -26.82 -33.16 14.85
N LEU A 441 -27.04 -32.39 13.78
CA LEU A 441 -27.03 -32.92 12.41
C LEU A 441 -25.64 -33.40 12.01
N ILE A 442 -24.60 -32.58 12.21
CA ILE A 442 -23.24 -32.89 11.80
C ILE A 442 -22.69 -34.12 12.53
N CYS A 443 -22.84 -34.20 13.86
CA CYS A 443 -22.32 -35.35 14.63
C CYS A 443 -23.00 -36.68 14.30
N THR A 444 -24.20 -36.64 13.73
CA THR A 444 -24.96 -37.83 13.36
C THR A 444 -24.71 -38.22 11.92
N GLN A 445 -24.58 -37.24 11.02
CA GLN A 445 -24.62 -37.45 9.57
C GLN A 445 -23.24 -37.38 8.88
N ASN A 446 -22.15 -36.98 9.57
CA ASN A 446 -20.79 -36.97 9.01
C ASN A 446 -20.33 -38.37 8.53
N CYS A 447 -20.87 -39.44 9.10
CA CYS A 447 -20.56 -40.81 8.71
C CYS A 447 -21.61 -41.43 7.75
N GLU A 448 -22.65 -40.69 7.37
CA GLU A 448 -23.65 -41.14 6.41
C GLU A 448 -23.11 -41.08 4.97
N ARG A 449 -23.69 -41.89 4.07
CA ARG A 449 -23.27 -42.02 2.67
C ARG A 449 -24.50 -42.03 1.76
N LEU A 450 -24.40 -41.44 0.57
CA LEU A 450 -25.57 -41.27 -0.30
C LEU A 450 -26.27 -42.59 -0.69
N ASP A 451 -25.55 -43.70 -0.73
CA ASP A 451 -26.07 -45.05 -0.99
C ASP A 451 -26.65 -45.77 0.24
N GLY A 452 -26.59 -45.15 1.42
CA GLY A 452 -27.06 -45.73 2.69
C GLY A 452 -26.10 -46.72 3.33
N SER A 453 -24.88 -46.90 2.79
CA SER A 453 -23.84 -47.73 3.42
C SER A 453 -23.23 -47.10 4.68
N GLY A 454 -23.55 -45.83 4.93
CA GLY A 454 -23.11 -45.06 6.08
C GLY A 454 -23.80 -45.44 7.40
N HIS A 455 -23.48 -44.69 8.44
CA HIS A 455 -23.97 -44.92 9.80
C HIS A 455 -24.14 -43.59 10.53
N PRO A 456 -24.93 -43.53 11.62
CA PRO A 456 -25.58 -44.63 12.33
C PRO A 456 -26.98 -45.02 11.85
N GLU A 457 -27.63 -44.21 11.02
CA GLU A 457 -29.03 -44.37 10.62
C GLU A 457 -29.18 -44.98 9.22
N GLY A 458 -28.12 -44.97 8.40
CA GLY A 458 -28.14 -45.55 7.05
C GLY A 458 -29.01 -44.73 6.10
N LEU A 459 -28.96 -43.40 6.26
CA LEU A 459 -29.74 -42.45 5.47
C LEU A 459 -29.28 -42.47 4.01
N GLN A 460 -30.22 -42.33 3.08
CA GLN A 460 -29.94 -42.37 1.64
C GLN A 460 -30.25 -41.04 0.97
N GLY A 461 -29.39 -40.65 0.03
CA GLY A 461 -29.59 -39.51 -0.86
C GLY A 461 -30.05 -38.25 -0.13
N GLU A 462 -31.31 -37.86 -0.38
CA GLU A 462 -31.89 -36.64 0.17
C GLU A 462 -32.28 -36.67 1.64
N GLN A 463 -32.31 -37.86 2.25
CA GLN A 463 -32.53 -38.02 3.69
C GLN A 463 -31.37 -37.47 4.52
N ILE A 464 -30.16 -37.42 3.93
CA ILE A 464 -29.01 -36.76 4.54
C ILE A 464 -29.15 -35.26 4.28
N SER A 465 -29.10 -34.46 5.34
CA SER A 465 -29.14 -33.00 5.22
C SER A 465 -27.96 -32.48 4.38
N ALA A 466 -28.11 -31.30 3.77
CA ALA A 466 -27.02 -30.67 3.03
C ALA A 466 -25.78 -30.45 3.93
N LEU A 467 -25.99 -30.11 5.21
CA LEU A 467 -24.93 -29.99 6.22
C LEU A 467 -24.24 -31.34 6.48
N GLY A 468 -25.02 -32.41 6.67
CA GLY A 468 -24.49 -33.76 6.87
C GLY A 468 -23.65 -34.25 5.69
N ARG A 469 -24.13 -34.04 4.45
CA ARG A 469 -23.37 -34.38 3.24
C ARG A 469 -22.07 -33.59 3.15
N MET A 470 -22.09 -32.29 3.50
CA MET A 470 -20.89 -31.47 3.52
C MET A 470 -19.89 -31.93 4.60
N ALA A 471 -20.37 -32.21 5.80
CA ALA A 471 -19.55 -32.73 6.90
C ALA A 471 -18.90 -34.07 6.54
N ALA A 472 -19.63 -34.98 5.89
CA ALA A 472 -19.08 -36.25 5.43
C ALA A 472 -17.95 -36.08 4.40
N ILE A 473 -18.08 -35.10 3.49
CA ILE A 473 -17.02 -34.77 2.52
C ILE A 473 -15.80 -34.18 3.23
N ILE A 474 -16.00 -33.22 4.14
CA ILE A 474 -14.92 -32.53 4.85
C ILE A 474 -14.17 -33.47 5.80
N ASP A 475 -14.88 -34.30 6.56
CA ASP A 475 -14.30 -35.30 7.45
C ASP A 475 -13.36 -36.24 6.70
N VAL A 476 -13.85 -36.80 5.58
CA VAL A 476 -13.09 -37.74 4.75
C VAL A 476 -11.96 -37.03 4.01
N PHE A 477 -12.17 -35.80 3.56
CA PHE A 477 -11.12 -34.98 2.94
C PHE A 477 -9.98 -34.68 3.91
N ASP A 478 -10.27 -34.19 5.12
CA ASP A 478 -9.26 -33.90 6.14
C ASP A 478 -8.50 -35.19 6.52
N ALA A 479 -9.23 -36.29 6.75
CA ALA A 479 -8.63 -37.58 7.08
C ALA A 479 -7.74 -38.17 5.95
N MET A 480 -7.99 -37.83 4.68
CA MET A 480 -7.17 -38.28 3.55
C MET A 480 -5.93 -37.40 3.33
N THR A 481 -6.05 -36.10 3.59
CA THR A 481 -4.99 -35.12 3.29
C THR A 481 -4.04 -34.86 4.45
N ASN A 482 -4.44 -35.23 5.66
CA ASN A 482 -3.58 -35.21 6.84
C ASN A 482 -3.13 -36.63 7.20
N ALA A 483 -1.81 -36.81 7.38
CA ALA A 483 -1.23 -38.11 7.67
C ALA A 483 -1.71 -38.64 9.03
N ARG A 484 -2.04 -39.93 9.09
CA ARG A 484 -2.23 -40.66 10.34
C ARG A 484 -0.92 -41.35 10.69
N SER A 485 -0.71 -41.67 11.97
CA SER A 485 0.45 -42.42 12.47
C SER A 485 0.72 -43.75 11.75
N TYR A 486 -0.26 -44.28 10.99
CA TYR A 486 -0.17 -45.52 10.22
C TYR A 486 -0.42 -45.37 8.70
N ARG A 487 -0.68 -44.16 8.18
CA ARG A 487 -0.99 -43.94 6.76
C ARG A 487 -0.49 -42.57 6.29
N GLY A 488 0.33 -42.57 5.23
CA GLY A 488 0.77 -41.33 4.57
C GLY A 488 -0.41 -40.52 4.00
N SER A 489 -0.29 -39.20 4.01
CA SER A 489 -1.27 -38.28 3.44
C SER A 489 -1.32 -38.37 1.92
N LEU A 490 -2.51 -38.19 1.35
CA LEU A 490 -2.67 -37.94 -0.08
C LEU A 490 -2.46 -36.46 -0.37
N VAL A 491 -1.94 -36.16 -1.56
CA VAL A 491 -2.03 -34.80 -2.09
C VAL A 491 -3.51 -34.43 -2.31
N PRO A 492 -3.93 -33.17 -2.02
CA PRO A 492 -5.33 -32.77 -2.10
C PRO A 492 -6.01 -33.05 -3.45
N ALA A 493 -5.30 -32.88 -4.57
CA ALA A 493 -5.82 -33.22 -5.90
C ALA A 493 -6.26 -34.69 -6.02
N LEU A 494 -5.54 -35.62 -5.38
CA LEU A 494 -5.89 -37.04 -5.37
C LEU A 494 -7.06 -37.32 -4.42
N ALA A 495 -7.13 -36.61 -3.29
CA ALA A 495 -8.28 -36.66 -2.38
C ALA A 495 -9.58 -36.20 -3.09
N TYR A 496 -9.53 -35.08 -3.82
CA TYR A 496 -10.64 -34.59 -4.64
C TYR A 496 -11.06 -35.60 -5.70
N LYS A 497 -10.09 -36.18 -6.41
CA LYS A 497 -10.37 -37.22 -7.42
C LYS A 497 -11.10 -38.41 -6.81
N ARG A 498 -10.69 -38.87 -5.62
CA ARG A 498 -11.37 -39.99 -4.92
C ARG A 498 -12.80 -39.64 -4.53
N LEU A 499 -13.02 -38.44 -3.98
CA LEU A 499 -14.37 -37.96 -3.63
C LEU A 499 -15.28 -37.89 -4.86
N LEU A 500 -14.79 -37.35 -5.97
CA LEU A 500 -15.54 -37.25 -7.23
C LEU A 500 -15.82 -38.62 -7.88
N GLN A 501 -14.90 -39.58 -7.73
CA GLN A 501 -15.08 -40.94 -8.23
C GLN A 501 -16.09 -41.74 -7.39
N ALA A 502 -16.15 -41.50 -6.08
CA ALA A 502 -17.07 -42.13 -5.15
C ALA A 502 -18.42 -41.38 -5.06
N LYS A 503 -19.01 -41.08 -6.22
CA LYS A 503 -20.26 -40.28 -6.35
C LYS A 503 -21.50 -40.95 -5.76
N GLU A 504 -21.45 -42.26 -5.58
CA GLU A 504 -22.43 -43.07 -4.85
C GLU A 504 -22.36 -42.86 -3.33
N HIS A 505 -21.22 -42.39 -2.83
CA HIS A 505 -21.01 -42.14 -1.40
C HIS A 505 -21.10 -40.65 -1.05
N PHE A 506 -20.60 -39.77 -1.93
CA PHE A 506 -20.45 -38.34 -1.67
C PHE A 506 -21.08 -37.48 -2.76
N ASP A 507 -21.66 -36.34 -2.35
CA ASP A 507 -22.33 -35.42 -3.27
C ASP A 507 -21.30 -34.73 -4.20
N PRO A 508 -21.34 -34.97 -5.52
CA PRO A 508 -20.37 -34.39 -6.45
C PRO A 508 -20.47 -32.87 -6.55
N ARG A 509 -21.67 -32.28 -6.35
CA ARG A 509 -21.86 -30.83 -6.42
C ARG A 509 -21.20 -30.14 -5.22
N LEU A 510 -21.37 -30.71 -4.03
CA LEU A 510 -20.71 -30.21 -2.82
C LEU A 510 -19.20 -30.42 -2.87
N THR A 511 -18.75 -31.56 -3.43
CA THR A 511 -17.32 -31.81 -3.67
C THR A 511 -16.71 -30.78 -4.63
N GLN A 512 -17.41 -30.42 -5.71
CA GLN A 512 -16.97 -29.36 -6.62
C GLN A 512 -16.93 -27.99 -5.94
N LYS A 513 -17.88 -27.69 -5.05
CA LYS A 513 -17.85 -26.45 -4.24
C LYS A 513 -16.62 -26.42 -3.33
N LEU A 514 -16.25 -27.55 -2.71
CA LEU A 514 -15.03 -27.67 -1.92
C LEU A 514 -13.79 -27.35 -2.77
N ILE A 515 -13.66 -27.98 -3.94
CA ILE A 515 -12.53 -27.76 -4.85
C ILE A 515 -12.45 -26.28 -5.26
N LYS A 516 -13.59 -25.67 -5.60
CA LYS A 516 -13.63 -24.24 -5.97
C LYS A 516 -13.24 -23.32 -4.82
N ARG A 517 -13.59 -23.67 -3.58
CA ARG A 517 -13.30 -22.86 -2.39
C ARG A 517 -11.86 -23.00 -1.91
N GLN A 518 -11.32 -24.21 -1.99
CA GLN A 518 -9.98 -24.55 -1.52
C GLN A 518 -8.90 -24.38 -2.59
N GLY A 519 -9.28 -24.35 -3.87
CA GLY A 519 -8.33 -24.38 -4.98
C GLY A 519 -7.77 -25.79 -5.25
N LEU A 520 -7.04 -25.91 -6.36
CA LEU A 520 -6.39 -27.17 -6.75
C LEU A 520 -5.18 -27.49 -5.86
N PHE A 521 -4.49 -26.43 -5.43
CA PHE A 521 -3.36 -26.47 -4.50
C PHE A 521 -3.74 -25.69 -3.24
N PRO A 522 -4.59 -26.25 -2.36
CA PRO A 522 -5.02 -25.55 -1.17
C PRO A 522 -3.85 -25.18 -0.26
N ILE A 523 -4.10 -24.23 0.65
CA ILE A 523 -3.15 -23.84 1.70
C ILE A 523 -2.58 -25.08 2.40
N GLY A 524 -1.26 -25.09 2.57
CA GLY A 524 -0.44 -26.18 3.08
C GLY A 524 -0.15 -27.32 2.10
N SER A 525 -0.57 -27.22 0.84
CA SER A 525 -0.15 -28.17 -0.20
C SER A 525 1.33 -27.98 -0.53
N MET A 526 2.06 -29.07 -0.73
CA MET A 526 3.41 -29.01 -1.29
C MET A 526 3.34 -29.02 -2.81
N VAL A 527 4.09 -28.13 -3.44
CA VAL A 527 4.22 -27.99 -4.89
C VAL A 527 5.67 -28.11 -5.32
N ARG A 528 5.88 -28.61 -6.53
CA ARG A 528 7.18 -28.66 -7.20
C ARG A 528 7.31 -27.49 -8.17
N LEU A 529 8.45 -26.82 -8.13
CA LEU A 529 8.83 -25.76 -9.05
C LEU A 529 9.78 -26.31 -10.11
N SER A 530 9.66 -25.83 -11.35
CA SER A 530 10.48 -26.30 -12.49
C SER A 530 11.97 -25.98 -12.33
N GLY A 531 12.31 -25.02 -11.48
CA GLY A 531 13.68 -24.74 -11.03
C GLY A 531 14.32 -25.88 -10.22
N GLY A 532 13.55 -26.89 -9.82
CA GLY A 532 14.04 -28.02 -9.01
C GLY A 532 13.86 -27.82 -7.50
N TYR A 533 12.91 -26.98 -7.10
CA TYR A 533 12.62 -26.68 -5.69
C TYR A 533 11.26 -27.23 -5.27
N LEU A 534 11.10 -27.48 -3.97
CA LEU A 534 9.83 -27.78 -3.33
C LEU A 534 9.43 -26.62 -2.42
N ALA A 535 8.16 -26.28 -2.48
CA ALA A 535 7.60 -25.22 -1.64
C ALA A 535 6.20 -25.58 -1.16
N PHE A 536 5.81 -25.06 0.00
CA PHE A 536 4.43 -25.16 0.48
C PHE A 536 3.61 -23.93 0.10
N VAL A 537 2.33 -24.12 -0.25
CA VAL A 537 1.41 -23.01 -0.47
C VAL A 537 1.05 -22.35 0.85
N LYS A 538 1.45 -21.10 1.04
CA LYS A 538 1.15 -20.31 2.25
C LYS A 538 -0.12 -19.47 2.07
N ARG A 539 -0.31 -18.88 0.89
CA ARG A 539 -1.46 -18.04 0.54
C ARG A 539 -1.95 -18.30 -0.88
N LEU A 540 -3.24 -18.05 -1.07
CA LEU A 540 -3.96 -18.10 -2.33
C LEU A 540 -4.46 -16.70 -2.71
N ASP A 541 -4.49 -16.45 -4.02
CA ASP A 541 -5.09 -15.26 -4.62
C ASP A 541 -6.64 -15.32 -4.61
N ALA A 542 -7.27 -14.26 -5.12
CA ALA A 542 -8.72 -14.19 -5.26
C ALA A 542 -9.32 -15.29 -6.16
N GLN A 543 -8.52 -15.90 -7.05
CA GLN A 543 -8.90 -16.99 -7.94
C GLN A 543 -8.57 -18.38 -7.37
N GLN A 544 -8.17 -18.47 -6.09
CA GLN A 544 -7.77 -19.69 -5.40
C GLN A 544 -6.56 -20.39 -6.02
N LYS A 545 -5.64 -19.61 -6.62
CA LYS A 545 -4.33 -20.09 -7.09
C LYS A 545 -3.24 -19.71 -6.08
N PRO A 546 -2.14 -20.47 -6.01
CA PRO A 546 -1.01 -20.12 -5.15
C PRO A 546 -0.49 -18.71 -5.45
N GLU A 547 -0.39 -17.88 -4.41
CA GLU A 547 0.10 -16.50 -4.44
C GLU A 547 1.43 -16.38 -3.70
N THR A 548 1.50 -16.96 -2.50
CA THR A 548 2.73 -17.00 -1.69
C THR A 548 3.10 -18.45 -1.41
N LEU A 549 4.36 -18.79 -1.67
CA LEU A 549 4.95 -20.09 -1.43
C LEU A 549 6.02 -20.00 -0.36
N ARG A 550 6.22 -21.07 0.42
CA ARG A 550 7.32 -21.21 1.37
C ARG A 550 8.31 -22.24 0.86
N LEU A 551 9.50 -21.81 0.46
CA LEU A 551 10.56 -22.67 -0.01
C LEU A 551 11.08 -23.54 1.14
N VAL A 552 11.26 -24.85 0.88
CA VAL A 552 11.68 -25.79 1.93
C VAL A 552 12.77 -26.76 1.52
N TYR A 553 12.95 -27.01 0.21
CA TYR A 553 13.88 -28.05 -0.23
C TYR A 553 14.34 -27.84 -1.67
N ASN A 554 15.63 -28.05 -1.91
CA ASN A 554 16.21 -28.11 -3.25
C ASN A 554 16.39 -29.58 -3.64
N VAL A 555 15.67 -30.00 -4.68
CA VAL A 555 15.67 -31.40 -5.14
C VAL A 555 16.94 -31.77 -5.89
N LYS A 556 17.62 -30.80 -6.53
CA LYS A 556 18.89 -31.03 -7.23
C LYS A 556 20.02 -31.27 -6.24
N GLU A 557 20.09 -30.46 -5.19
CA GLU A 557 21.11 -30.53 -4.14
C GLU A 557 20.76 -31.50 -3.00
N LEU A 558 19.53 -32.04 -2.99
CA LEU A 558 19.01 -32.94 -1.96
C LEU A 558 19.13 -32.38 -0.53
N MET A 559 18.94 -31.07 -0.38
CA MET A 559 19.08 -30.38 0.90
C MET A 559 17.90 -29.44 1.20
N PRO A 560 17.56 -29.23 2.48
CA PRO A 560 16.64 -28.18 2.88
C PRO A 560 17.16 -26.80 2.46
N THR A 561 16.24 -25.90 2.11
CA THR A 561 16.56 -24.49 1.89
C THR A 561 16.33 -23.70 3.17
N PRO A 562 16.97 -22.52 3.35
CA PRO A 562 16.47 -21.54 4.30
C PRO A 562 14.98 -21.28 4.06
N THR A 563 14.22 -21.10 5.15
CA THR A 563 12.80 -20.82 5.06
C THR A 563 12.59 -19.42 4.47
N GLU A 564 12.19 -19.38 3.20
CA GLU A 564 11.95 -18.15 2.45
C GLU A 564 10.53 -18.17 1.88
N ASP A 565 9.83 -17.04 1.95
CA ASP A 565 8.51 -16.88 1.35
C ASP A 565 8.64 -16.18 -0.01
N LEU A 566 8.26 -16.89 -1.08
CA LEU A 566 8.30 -16.42 -2.46
C LEU A 566 6.92 -15.92 -2.90
N GLN A 567 6.87 -14.75 -3.55
CA GLN A 567 5.69 -14.29 -4.25
C GLN A 567 5.65 -14.89 -5.66
N VAL A 568 4.59 -15.62 -6.00
CA VAL A 568 4.48 -16.35 -7.28
C VAL A 568 4.61 -15.42 -8.48
N HIS A 569 4.18 -14.17 -8.37
CA HIS A 569 4.27 -13.17 -9.44
C HIS A 569 5.66 -12.51 -9.57
N GLU A 570 6.53 -12.69 -8.58
CA GLU A 570 7.90 -12.14 -8.55
C GLU A 570 8.96 -13.25 -8.75
N MET A 571 8.55 -14.50 -8.92
CA MET A 571 9.48 -15.61 -9.16
C MET A 571 10.27 -15.38 -10.45
N ASP A 572 11.59 -15.46 -10.33
CA ASP A 572 12.52 -15.31 -11.43
C ASP A 572 12.77 -16.65 -12.16
N ALA A 573 13.72 -16.62 -13.10
CA ALA A 573 14.11 -17.78 -13.87
C ALA A 573 14.76 -18.90 -13.03
N GLU A 574 15.23 -18.62 -11.80
CA GLU A 574 15.84 -19.63 -10.93
C GLU A 574 14.78 -20.63 -10.43
N TYR A 575 13.67 -20.11 -9.92
CA TYR A 575 12.60 -20.94 -9.36
C TYR A 575 11.66 -21.50 -10.43
N GLY A 576 11.44 -20.76 -11.53
CA GLY A 576 10.62 -21.20 -12.65
C GLY A 576 9.11 -21.14 -12.35
N THR A 577 8.35 -22.19 -12.67
CA THR A 577 6.88 -22.24 -12.54
C THR A 577 6.42 -23.46 -11.73
N ILE A 578 5.20 -23.40 -11.21
CA ILE A 578 4.59 -24.54 -10.50
C ILE A 578 4.26 -25.65 -11.51
N GLU A 579 4.93 -26.80 -11.40
CA GLU A 579 4.71 -27.96 -12.27
C GLU A 579 3.55 -28.83 -11.80
N GLY A 580 3.36 -28.95 -10.48
CA GLY A 580 2.34 -29.81 -9.90
C GLY A 580 2.52 -30.09 -8.42
N PRO A 581 1.64 -30.94 -7.83
CA PRO A 581 1.68 -31.26 -6.43
C PRO A 581 2.75 -32.31 -6.13
N ASP A 582 3.32 -32.27 -4.92
CA ASP A 582 4.23 -33.29 -4.43
C ASP A 582 3.89 -33.68 -2.98
N SER A 583 4.52 -34.74 -2.45
CA SER A 583 4.22 -35.29 -1.12
C SER A 583 5.38 -35.07 -0.14
N PRO A 584 5.17 -34.37 0.98
CA PRO A 584 6.22 -34.12 1.99
C PRO A 584 6.89 -35.40 2.50
N GLY A 585 6.11 -36.49 2.62
CA GLY A 585 6.60 -37.77 3.10
C GLY A 585 7.69 -38.41 2.22
N ARG A 586 7.79 -38.05 0.93
CA ARG A 586 8.88 -38.52 0.06
C ARG A 586 10.24 -37.95 0.44
N TYR A 587 10.25 -36.82 1.13
CA TYR A 587 11.43 -36.04 1.47
C TYR A 587 11.65 -35.93 2.98
N HIS A 588 10.90 -36.72 3.78
CA HIS A 588 10.90 -36.64 5.25
C HIS A 588 10.62 -35.23 5.79
N LEU A 589 9.89 -34.41 5.03
CA LEU A 589 9.52 -33.05 5.42
C LEU A 589 8.23 -33.05 6.25
N SER A 590 8.21 -32.18 7.25
CA SER A 590 7.06 -31.95 8.12
C SER A 590 6.32 -30.68 7.71
N ASN A 591 4.99 -30.67 7.82
CA ASN A 591 4.19 -29.47 7.61
C ASN A 591 4.44 -28.40 8.68
N HIS A 592 5.14 -28.72 9.79
CA HIS A 592 5.51 -27.73 10.81
C HIS A 592 6.40 -26.59 10.28
N VAL A 593 7.12 -26.79 9.17
CA VAL A 593 7.91 -25.75 8.49
C VAL A 593 7.04 -24.57 8.04
N LEU A 594 5.73 -24.78 7.87
CA LEU A 594 4.74 -23.73 7.60
C LEU A 594 4.62 -22.69 8.73
N LEU A 595 5.02 -23.01 9.95
CA LEU A 595 5.02 -22.08 11.09
C LEU A 595 6.31 -21.26 11.21
N GLY A 596 7.32 -21.53 10.37
CA GLY A 596 8.61 -20.85 10.46
C GLY A 596 9.47 -21.35 11.62
N GLN A 597 9.09 -22.49 12.22
CA GLN A 597 9.96 -23.21 13.13
C GLN A 597 10.90 -24.12 12.31
N PRO A 598 12.20 -24.16 12.65
CA PRO A 598 13.23 -24.88 11.91
C PRO A 598 13.03 -26.41 11.89
#